data_AF-A0A9E6E6T4-F1
#
_entry.id   AF-A0A9E6E6T4-F1
#
_cell.length_a   1.000
_cell.length_b   1.000
_cell.length_c   1.000
_cell.angle_alpha   90.00
_cell.angle_beta   90.00
_cell.angle_gamma   90.00
#
_symmetry.space_group_name_H-M   'P 1'
#
loop_
_entity.id
_entity.type
_entity.pdbx_description
1 polymer ?
#
loop_
_entity_poly.entity_id
_entity_poly.type
_entity_poly.pdbx_seq_one_letter_code
_entity_poly.pdbx_strand_id
1 'polypeptide(L)'
;QETLVRFRYAQKLVDGRDEFVNQKAIAPTDQPPEPFMQVTDDIISIRDARHTIRSVYLVPVVVVVWFLFIFILSDLGSNSASISYGKELLSRYQQKEQKGSYFSDYQRREYSYYQTMFANNGEYSLVNYIEAVYRFGYESEKNGLKKRFIATGVSALIVFLVSVFFIRTLRPTDIFFDRKRGIVYTWFYGRVAACRFENLGFLEKSTGIVLYLYAENRKGKDGYDMVPIRIQPTGKIILNTARDNNEFFQKIFNFMENGKSTIITGEKFYRHQPKTYFMIDKRPEPFEARLEKLLQQEHVLPKLYRYLQE
;
A
#
# COMPACT_ATOMS: atom_id res chain seq x y z
N GLN A 1 3.41 17.14 31.59
CA GLN A 1 2.60 17.09 30.35
C GLN A 1 3.44 16.44 29.27
N GLU A 2 3.01 15.29 28.74
CA GLU A 2 3.69 14.67 27.58
C GLU A 2 3.40 15.54 26.35
N THR A 3 4.44 16.16 25.81
CA THR A 3 4.33 16.92 24.56
C THR A 3 4.39 15.96 23.38
N LEU A 4 3.57 16.20 22.36
CA LEU A 4 3.56 15.40 21.14
C LEU A 4 4.81 15.68 20.28
N VAL A 5 5.28 16.93 20.28
CA VAL A 5 6.47 17.36 19.53
C VAL A 5 7.29 18.36 20.34
N ARG A 6 8.61 18.16 20.38
CA ARG A 6 9.57 19.08 21.01
C ARG A 6 10.31 19.90 19.97
N PHE A 7 10.82 19.26 18.92
CA PHE A 7 11.59 19.94 17.87
C PHE A 7 10.73 20.30 16.66
N ARG A 8 10.37 21.58 16.56
CA ARG A 8 9.54 22.12 15.46
C ARG A 8 10.31 22.44 14.18
N TYR A 9 11.63 22.35 14.21
CA TYR A 9 12.54 22.66 13.10
C TYR A 9 13.45 21.47 12.85
N ALA A 10 13.80 21.23 11.59
CA ALA A 10 14.77 20.20 11.29
C ALA A 10 16.16 20.61 11.78
N GLN A 11 16.88 19.68 12.40
CA GLN A 11 18.24 19.90 12.88
C GLN A 11 19.06 18.62 12.74
N LYS A 12 20.38 18.72 12.94
CA LYS A 12 21.22 17.51 12.97
C LYS A 12 20.84 16.67 14.19
N LEU A 13 20.85 15.36 14.00
CA LEU A 13 20.54 14.41 15.06
C LEU A 13 21.55 14.50 16.20
N VAL A 14 22.84 14.64 15.86
CA VAL A 14 23.92 14.73 16.86
C VAL A 14 23.82 15.95 17.76
N ASP A 15 23.24 17.06 17.29
CA ASP A 15 23.09 18.28 18.09
C ASP A 15 22.08 18.07 19.24
N GLY A 16 21.15 17.11 19.10
CA GLY A 16 20.20 16.73 20.14
C GLY A 16 20.65 15.58 21.05
N ARG A 17 21.87 15.05 20.88
CA ARG A 17 22.33 13.83 21.57
C ARG A 17 22.17 13.88 23.08
N ASP A 18 22.57 14.98 23.70
CA ASP A 18 22.53 15.14 25.16
C ASP A 18 21.09 15.07 25.71
N GLU A 19 20.08 15.47 24.93
CA GLU A 19 18.68 15.35 25.34
C GLU A 19 18.16 13.91 25.33
N PHE A 20 18.73 13.05 24.49
CA PHE A 20 18.31 11.65 24.35
C PHE A 20 19.10 10.72 25.27
N VAL A 21 20.41 10.94 25.42
CA VAL A 21 21.32 10.04 26.16
C VAL A 21 21.20 10.19 27.67
N ASN A 22 20.87 11.39 28.17
CA ASN A 22 20.74 11.65 29.62
C ASN A 22 19.48 11.04 30.28
N GLN A 23 18.71 10.23 29.53
CA GLN A 23 17.52 9.54 30.04
C GLN A 23 17.89 8.19 30.63
N LYS A 24 17.01 7.63 31.48
CA LYS A 24 17.23 6.34 32.15
C LYS A 24 17.66 5.28 31.12
N ALA A 25 18.77 4.58 31.40
CA ALA A 25 19.29 3.56 30.51
C ALA A 25 18.23 2.48 30.24
N ILE A 26 17.98 2.21 28.95
CA ILE A 26 17.06 1.16 28.53
C ILE A 26 17.83 -0.16 28.55
N ALA A 27 17.28 -1.15 29.25
CA ALA A 27 17.89 -2.47 29.32
C ALA A 27 17.84 -3.16 27.94
N PRO A 28 18.89 -3.91 27.56
CA PRO A 28 18.85 -4.78 26.38
C PRO A 28 17.72 -5.80 26.49
N THR A 29 17.16 -6.21 25.36
CA THR A 29 16.01 -7.13 25.30
C THR A 29 16.22 -8.20 24.24
N ASP A 30 15.65 -9.39 24.44
CA ASP A 30 15.67 -10.46 23.43
C ASP A 30 14.98 -10.02 22.13
N GLN A 31 13.95 -9.16 22.24
CA GLN A 31 13.17 -8.67 21.12
C GLN A 31 13.00 -7.15 21.21
N PRO A 32 13.87 -6.35 20.54
CA PRO A 32 13.72 -4.91 20.51
C PRO A 32 12.36 -4.54 19.89
N PRO A 33 11.66 -3.50 20.36
CA PRO A 33 10.31 -3.16 19.87
C PRO A 33 10.31 -2.70 18.40
N GLU A 34 9.13 -2.39 17.85
CA GLU A 34 9.09 -1.57 16.62
C GLU A 34 9.84 -0.25 16.85
N PRO A 35 10.50 0.32 15.82
CA PRO A 35 10.56 -0.10 14.42
C PRO A 35 11.82 -0.93 14.06
N PHE A 36 12.52 -1.51 15.04
CA PHE A 36 13.79 -2.24 14.81
C PHE A 36 13.56 -3.56 14.06
N MET A 37 14.22 -3.72 12.91
CA MET A 37 14.03 -4.87 12.02
C MET A 37 15.18 -5.86 12.09
N GLN A 38 16.41 -5.37 12.22
CA GLN A 38 17.60 -6.21 12.33
C GLN A 38 18.57 -5.57 13.32
N VAL A 39 19.23 -6.38 14.14
CA VAL A 39 20.35 -5.95 14.98
C VAL A 39 21.47 -6.98 14.86
N THR A 40 22.64 -6.52 14.44
CA THR A 40 23.89 -7.30 14.27
C THR A 40 25.06 -6.52 14.86
N ASP A 41 26.28 -7.06 14.80
CA ASP A 41 27.48 -6.39 15.34
C ASP A 41 27.73 -4.99 14.75
N ASP A 42 27.54 -4.85 13.44
CA ASP A 42 27.85 -3.63 12.71
C ASP A 42 26.60 -2.84 12.29
N ILE A 43 25.46 -3.51 12.10
CA ILE A 43 24.26 -2.92 11.49
C ILE A 43 23.05 -3.06 12.40
N ILE A 44 22.34 -1.94 12.59
CA ILE A 44 20.95 -1.91 13.03
C ILE A 44 20.07 -1.41 11.88
N SER A 45 18.96 -2.08 11.62
CA SER A 45 18.00 -1.64 10.60
C SER A 45 16.65 -1.29 11.18
N ILE A 46 16.00 -0.30 10.56
CA ILE A 46 14.76 0.30 11.03
C ILE A 46 13.74 0.30 9.92
N ARG A 47 12.51 -0.04 10.25
CA ARG A 47 11.40 -0.04 9.32
C ARG A 47 10.99 1.40 8.95
N ASP A 48 10.83 1.64 7.65
CA ASP A 48 10.18 2.85 7.15
C ASP A 48 8.66 2.79 7.42
N ALA A 49 8.06 3.89 7.86
CA ALA A 49 6.62 4.02 8.06
C ALA A 49 5.79 3.61 6.82
N ARG A 50 6.36 3.70 5.62
CA ARG A 50 5.72 3.25 4.38
C ARG A 50 5.38 1.75 4.37
N HIS A 51 6.01 0.93 5.19
CA HIS A 51 5.70 -0.51 5.26
C HIS A 51 4.26 -0.78 5.69
N THR A 52 3.69 0.04 6.59
CA THR A 52 2.32 -0.15 7.11
C THR A 52 1.25 0.42 6.19
N ILE A 53 1.61 1.29 5.23
CA ILE A 53 0.65 1.91 4.29
C ILE A 53 -0.16 0.86 3.54
N ARG A 54 0.51 -0.23 3.13
CA ARG A 54 -0.14 -1.28 2.35
C ARG A 54 -1.21 -2.02 3.14
N SER A 55 -0.92 -2.46 4.35
CA SER A 55 -1.88 -3.20 5.18
C SER A 55 -3.01 -2.30 5.69
N VAL A 56 -2.72 -1.05 6.03
CA VAL A 56 -3.68 -0.16 6.67
C VAL A 56 -4.57 0.57 5.67
N TYR A 57 -4.02 1.01 4.52
CA TYR A 57 -4.78 1.79 3.55
C TYR A 57 -5.04 1.04 2.24
N LEU A 58 -4.02 0.40 1.67
CA LEU A 58 -4.12 -0.16 0.31
C LEU A 58 -5.00 -1.42 0.27
N VAL A 59 -4.81 -2.36 1.21
CA VAL A 59 -5.58 -3.62 1.27
C VAL A 59 -7.09 -3.36 1.41
N PRO A 60 -7.57 -2.54 2.37
CA PRO A 60 -9.00 -2.25 2.47
C PRO A 60 -9.59 -1.65 1.20
N VAL A 61 -8.90 -0.70 0.56
CA VAL A 61 -9.36 -0.08 -0.69
C VAL A 61 -9.49 -1.11 -1.81
N VAL A 62 -8.49 -1.97 -1.99
CA VAL A 62 -8.53 -3.01 -3.03
C VAL A 62 -9.66 -3.99 -2.80
N VAL A 63 -9.86 -4.41 -1.55
CA VAL A 63 -10.95 -5.32 -1.17
C VAL A 63 -12.31 -4.68 -1.47
N VAL A 64 -12.51 -3.42 -1.12
CA VAL A 64 -13.75 -2.68 -1.45
C VAL A 64 -13.97 -2.59 -2.96
N VAL A 65 -12.94 -2.27 -3.73
CA VAL A 65 -13.02 -2.20 -5.20
C VAL A 65 -13.40 -3.57 -5.80
N TRP A 66 -12.84 -4.66 -5.29
CA TRP A 66 -13.21 -6.01 -5.73
C TRP A 66 -14.66 -6.36 -5.38
N PHE A 67 -15.12 -6.05 -4.15
CA PHE A 67 -16.51 -6.28 -3.76
C PHE A 67 -17.50 -5.46 -4.60
N LEU A 68 -17.20 -4.18 -4.88
CA LEU A 68 -18.01 -3.35 -5.76
C LEU A 68 -18.09 -3.94 -7.17
N PHE A 69 -17.00 -4.49 -7.69
CA PHE A 69 -17.01 -5.13 -8.99
C PHE A 69 -17.84 -6.42 -9.01
N ILE A 70 -17.77 -7.24 -7.96
CA ILE A 70 -18.64 -8.42 -7.81
C ILE A 70 -20.12 -7.99 -7.81
N PHE A 71 -20.45 -6.90 -7.12
CA PHE A 71 -21.81 -6.36 -7.11
C PHE A 71 -22.27 -5.93 -8.51
N ILE A 72 -21.42 -5.21 -9.26
CA ILE A 72 -21.71 -4.79 -10.64
C ILE A 72 -21.86 -6.00 -11.57
N LEU A 73 -21.03 -7.04 -11.39
CA LEU A 73 -21.16 -8.29 -12.15
C LEU A 73 -22.47 -9.01 -11.83
N SER A 74 -22.90 -9.00 -10.57
CA SER A 74 -24.17 -9.64 -10.17
C SER A 74 -25.40 -8.95 -10.77
N ASP A 75 -25.33 -7.65 -11.07
CA ASP A 75 -26.40 -6.87 -11.70
C ASP A 75 -26.42 -6.97 -13.25
N LEU A 76 -25.42 -7.63 -13.84
CA LEU A 76 -25.38 -7.81 -15.30
C LEU A 76 -26.52 -8.72 -15.80
N GLY A 77 -26.95 -9.67 -14.98
CA GLY A 77 -28.03 -10.61 -15.28
C GLY A 77 -29.43 -10.12 -14.90
N SER A 78 -30.40 -11.03 -15.04
CA SER A 78 -31.74 -10.86 -14.48
C SER A 78 -31.73 -11.25 -13.00
N ASN A 79 -32.45 -10.50 -12.17
CA ASN A 79 -32.61 -10.86 -10.76
C ASN A 79 -33.54 -12.08 -10.60
N SER A 80 -33.52 -12.69 -9.41
CA SER A 80 -34.32 -13.89 -9.11
C SER A 80 -35.82 -13.70 -9.33
N ALA A 81 -36.36 -12.51 -9.02
CA ALA A 81 -37.77 -12.20 -9.23
C ALA A 81 -38.15 -12.19 -10.72
N SER A 82 -37.34 -11.54 -11.57
CA SER A 82 -37.50 -11.52 -13.02
C SER A 82 -37.35 -12.91 -13.63
N ILE A 83 -36.44 -13.74 -13.09
CA ILE A 83 -36.27 -15.13 -13.52
C ILE A 83 -37.51 -15.95 -13.18
N SER A 84 -38.02 -15.88 -11.95
CA SER A 84 -39.23 -16.61 -11.54
C SER A 84 -40.46 -16.17 -12.35
N TYR A 85 -40.63 -14.86 -12.55
CA TYR A 85 -41.69 -14.32 -13.40
C TYR A 85 -41.59 -14.84 -14.84
N GLY A 86 -40.38 -14.84 -15.41
CA GLY A 86 -40.15 -15.36 -16.77
C GLY A 86 -40.46 -16.86 -16.89
N LYS A 87 -40.12 -17.67 -15.88
CA LYS A 87 -40.47 -19.10 -15.85
C LYS A 87 -41.98 -19.33 -15.80
N GLU A 88 -42.69 -18.54 -15.00
CA GLU A 88 -44.14 -18.60 -14.92
C GLU A 88 -44.79 -18.21 -16.26
N LEU A 89 -44.31 -17.13 -16.89
CA LEU A 89 -44.80 -16.69 -18.19
C LEU A 89 -44.55 -17.73 -19.28
N LEU A 90 -43.36 -18.33 -19.29
CA LEU A 90 -43.01 -19.41 -20.22
C LEU A 90 -43.97 -20.59 -20.06
N SER A 91 -44.24 -21.01 -18.82
CA SER A 91 -45.16 -22.12 -18.52
C SER A 91 -46.59 -21.80 -18.98
N ARG A 92 -47.06 -20.56 -18.77
CA ARG A 92 -48.37 -20.10 -19.24
C ARG A 92 -48.47 -20.14 -20.77
N TYR A 93 -47.43 -19.72 -21.48
CA TYR A 93 -47.40 -19.78 -22.95
C TYR A 93 -47.35 -21.19 -23.49
N GLN A 94 -46.58 -22.09 -22.87
CA GLN A 94 -46.57 -23.51 -23.23
C GLN A 94 -47.95 -24.18 -23.05
N GLN A 95 -48.66 -23.89 -21.96
CA GLN A 95 -50.03 -24.36 -21.76
C GLN A 95 -51.00 -23.80 -22.80
N LYS A 96 -50.82 -22.54 -23.20
CA LYS A 96 -51.64 -21.88 -24.22
C LYS A 96 -51.41 -22.48 -25.61
N GLU A 97 -50.17 -22.84 -25.93
CA GLU A 97 -49.78 -23.52 -27.17
C GLU A 97 -50.37 -24.94 -27.24
N GLN A 98 -50.29 -25.71 -26.14
CA GLN A 98 -50.90 -27.05 -26.05
C GLN A 98 -52.42 -27.02 -26.26
N LYS A 99 -53.09 -25.94 -25.86
CA LYS A 99 -54.53 -25.71 -26.07
C LYS A 99 -54.87 -25.18 -27.47
N GLY A 100 -53.90 -25.02 -28.37
CA GLY A 100 -54.10 -24.52 -29.73
C GLY A 100 -54.60 -23.07 -29.79
N SER A 101 -54.36 -22.28 -28.75
CA SER A 101 -54.89 -20.92 -28.65
C SER A 101 -54.10 -19.91 -29.48
N TYR A 102 -54.77 -18.86 -29.97
CA TYR A 102 -54.15 -17.80 -30.77
C TYR A 102 -53.17 -16.94 -29.95
N PHE A 103 -51.99 -16.67 -30.52
CA PHE A 103 -50.99 -15.75 -29.99
C PHE A 103 -51.00 -14.44 -30.79
N SER A 104 -51.07 -13.30 -30.09
CA SER A 104 -50.78 -12.01 -30.74
C SER A 104 -49.29 -11.91 -31.07
N ASP A 105 -48.92 -11.00 -31.98
CA ASP A 105 -47.51 -10.77 -32.35
C ASP A 105 -46.65 -10.40 -31.13
N TYR A 106 -47.23 -9.63 -30.20
CA TYR A 106 -46.61 -9.32 -28.90
C TYR A 106 -46.33 -10.59 -28.09
N GLN A 107 -47.33 -11.46 -27.92
CA GLN A 107 -47.20 -12.70 -27.15
C GLN A 107 -46.23 -13.69 -27.81
N ARG A 108 -46.20 -13.76 -29.15
CA ARG A 108 -45.26 -14.62 -29.89
C ARG A 108 -43.81 -14.18 -29.67
N ARG A 109 -43.56 -12.86 -29.63
CA ARG A 109 -42.24 -12.30 -29.33
C ARG A 109 -41.82 -12.58 -27.89
N GLU A 110 -42.68 -12.29 -26.91
CA GLU A 110 -42.41 -12.60 -25.50
C GLU A 110 -42.17 -14.10 -25.28
N TYR A 111 -42.97 -14.96 -25.92
CA TYR A 111 -42.78 -16.40 -25.81
C TYR A 111 -41.40 -16.81 -26.35
N SER A 112 -41.01 -16.31 -27.53
CA SER A 112 -39.69 -16.55 -28.12
C SER A 112 -38.54 -16.02 -27.25
N TYR A 113 -38.75 -14.85 -26.62
CA TYR A 113 -37.79 -14.25 -25.68
C TYR A 113 -37.54 -15.18 -24.47
N TYR A 114 -38.59 -15.59 -23.77
CA TYR A 114 -38.44 -16.45 -22.59
C TYR A 114 -37.99 -17.86 -22.96
N GLN A 115 -38.45 -18.40 -24.08
CA GLN A 115 -37.98 -19.70 -24.58
C GLN A 115 -36.47 -19.68 -24.84
N THR A 116 -35.96 -18.60 -25.43
CA THR A 116 -34.52 -18.41 -25.65
C THR A 116 -33.78 -18.24 -24.32
N MET A 117 -34.29 -17.40 -23.42
CA MET A 117 -33.71 -17.14 -22.09
C MET A 117 -33.55 -18.42 -21.24
N PHE A 118 -34.47 -19.38 -21.37
CA PHE A 118 -34.51 -20.64 -20.62
C PHE A 118 -34.19 -21.89 -21.46
N ALA A 119 -33.55 -21.73 -22.62
CA ALA A 119 -33.31 -22.82 -23.58
C ALA A 119 -32.54 -24.03 -23.00
N ASN A 120 -31.73 -23.82 -21.95
CA ASN A 120 -30.98 -24.88 -21.29
C ASN A 120 -31.85 -25.55 -20.20
N ASN A 121 -32.70 -26.49 -20.59
CA ASN A 121 -33.50 -27.31 -19.67
C ASN A 121 -34.42 -26.50 -18.73
N GLY A 122 -34.84 -25.29 -19.11
CA GLY A 122 -35.65 -24.42 -18.24
C GLY A 122 -34.84 -23.62 -17.22
N GLU A 123 -33.50 -23.67 -17.29
CA GLU A 123 -32.60 -22.92 -16.41
C GLU A 123 -32.16 -21.59 -17.04
N TYR A 124 -31.95 -20.61 -16.17
CA TYR A 124 -31.46 -19.30 -16.56
C TYR A 124 -29.95 -19.36 -16.82
N SER A 125 -29.52 -18.76 -17.94
CA SER A 125 -28.10 -18.45 -18.15
C SER A 125 -27.94 -17.01 -18.65
N LEU A 126 -26.84 -16.37 -18.26
CA LEU A 126 -26.54 -15.00 -18.70
C LEU A 126 -26.41 -14.92 -20.24
N VAL A 127 -25.80 -15.93 -20.87
CA VAL A 127 -25.62 -16.00 -22.33
C VAL A 127 -26.96 -16.05 -23.04
N ASN A 128 -27.86 -16.93 -22.59
CA ASN A 128 -29.20 -17.07 -23.16
C ASN A 128 -30.04 -15.80 -22.95
N TYR A 129 -29.88 -15.14 -21.80
CA TYR A 129 -30.51 -13.85 -21.54
C TYR A 129 -30.02 -12.77 -22.50
N ILE A 130 -28.72 -12.65 -22.70
CA ILE A 130 -28.14 -11.70 -23.66
C ILE A 130 -28.69 -11.99 -25.05
N GLU A 131 -28.71 -13.25 -25.47
CA GLU A 131 -29.24 -13.66 -26.76
C GLU A 131 -30.73 -13.33 -26.92
N ALA A 132 -31.53 -13.60 -25.88
CA ALA A 132 -32.95 -13.27 -25.86
C ALA A 132 -33.19 -11.76 -26.02
N VAL A 133 -32.43 -10.93 -25.29
CA VAL A 133 -32.52 -9.46 -25.39
C VAL A 133 -32.12 -8.96 -26.78
N TYR A 134 -31.05 -9.50 -27.38
CA TYR A 134 -30.62 -9.06 -28.71
C TYR A 134 -31.60 -9.47 -29.81
N ARG A 135 -32.14 -10.70 -29.77
CA ARG A 135 -33.02 -11.23 -30.83
C ARG A 135 -34.47 -10.75 -30.69
N PHE A 136 -35.00 -10.71 -29.47
CA PHE A 136 -36.44 -10.54 -29.22
C PHE A 136 -36.75 -9.37 -28.29
N GLY A 137 -35.78 -8.84 -27.56
CA GLY A 137 -35.97 -7.73 -26.63
C GLY A 137 -36.31 -6.40 -27.30
N TYR A 138 -36.92 -5.51 -26.53
CA TYR A 138 -37.22 -4.14 -26.96
C TYR A 138 -35.95 -3.28 -27.02
N GLU A 139 -35.98 -2.19 -27.80
CA GLU A 139 -34.85 -1.26 -27.89
C GLU A 139 -34.46 -0.65 -26.54
N SER A 140 -35.41 -0.50 -25.62
CA SER A 140 -35.15 -0.10 -24.23
C SER A 140 -34.29 -1.13 -23.49
N GLU A 141 -34.59 -2.43 -23.64
CA GLU A 141 -33.87 -3.54 -23.00
C GLU A 141 -32.47 -3.70 -23.60
N LYS A 142 -32.35 -3.62 -24.93
CA LYS A 142 -31.05 -3.62 -25.62
C LYS A 142 -30.17 -2.47 -25.17
N ASN A 143 -30.72 -1.26 -25.08
CA ASN A 143 -29.99 -0.09 -24.58
C ASN A 143 -29.62 -0.22 -23.10
N GLY A 144 -30.50 -0.80 -22.27
CA GLY A 144 -30.21 -1.12 -20.88
C GLY A 144 -29.04 -2.08 -20.75
N LEU A 145 -29.07 -3.19 -21.48
CA LEU A 145 -28.00 -4.19 -21.52
C LEU A 145 -26.68 -3.59 -22.02
N LYS A 146 -26.72 -2.77 -23.08
CA LYS A 146 -25.55 -2.04 -23.59
C LYS A 146 -24.92 -1.13 -22.53
N LYS A 147 -25.74 -0.36 -21.79
CA LYS A 147 -25.26 0.51 -20.71
C LYS A 147 -24.61 -0.31 -19.58
N ARG A 148 -25.22 -1.44 -19.20
CA ARG A 148 -24.65 -2.35 -18.19
C ARG A 148 -23.29 -2.91 -18.65
N PHE A 149 -23.17 -3.38 -19.89
CA PHE A 149 -21.89 -3.85 -20.43
C PHE A 149 -20.81 -2.77 -20.42
N ILE A 150 -21.14 -1.54 -20.81
CA ILE A 150 -20.19 -0.42 -20.76
C ILE A 150 -19.75 -0.17 -19.32
N ALA A 151 -20.69 -0.10 -18.37
CA ALA A 151 -20.37 0.09 -16.96
C ALA A 151 -19.48 -1.03 -16.41
N THR A 152 -19.85 -2.29 -16.65
CA THR A 152 -19.04 -3.47 -16.26
C THR A 152 -17.65 -3.42 -16.89
N GLY A 153 -17.52 -3.05 -18.17
CA GLY A 153 -16.24 -2.93 -18.86
C GLY A 153 -15.33 -1.86 -18.25
N VAL A 154 -15.89 -0.67 -17.95
CA VAL A 154 -15.16 0.41 -17.27
C VAL A 154 -14.73 -0.02 -15.86
N SER A 155 -15.63 -0.64 -15.10
CA SER A 155 -15.33 -1.15 -13.76
C SER A 155 -14.26 -2.24 -13.80
N ALA A 156 -14.30 -3.16 -14.78
CA ALA A 156 -13.29 -4.20 -14.97
C ALA A 156 -11.91 -3.58 -15.24
N LEU A 157 -11.83 -2.52 -16.06
CA LEU A 157 -10.59 -1.80 -16.30
C LEU A 157 -10.05 -1.15 -15.02
N ILE A 158 -10.90 -0.51 -14.21
CA ILE A 158 -10.51 0.11 -12.93
C ILE A 158 -9.97 -0.97 -11.99
N VAL A 159 -10.68 -2.08 -11.83
CA VAL A 159 -10.26 -3.23 -11.00
C VAL A 159 -8.92 -3.77 -11.46
N PHE A 160 -8.73 -3.92 -12.78
CA PHE A 160 -7.48 -4.37 -13.37
C PHE A 160 -6.34 -3.41 -13.02
N LEU A 161 -6.51 -2.11 -13.26
CA LEU A 161 -5.48 -1.10 -12.95
C LEU A 161 -5.13 -1.06 -11.46
N VAL A 162 -6.13 -1.08 -10.58
CA VAL A 162 -5.95 -1.10 -9.12
C VAL A 162 -5.23 -2.37 -8.67
N SER A 163 -5.57 -3.53 -9.24
CA SER A 163 -4.95 -4.81 -8.91
C SER A 163 -3.49 -4.88 -9.40
N VAL A 164 -3.22 -4.40 -10.62
CA VAL A 164 -1.85 -4.29 -11.15
C VAL A 164 -1.02 -3.32 -10.30
N PHE A 165 -1.58 -2.17 -9.92
CA PHE A 165 -0.93 -1.22 -9.03
C PHE A 165 -0.63 -1.85 -7.66
N PHE A 166 -1.60 -2.56 -7.07
CA PHE A 166 -1.43 -3.29 -5.82
C PHE A 166 -0.28 -4.31 -5.90
N ILE A 167 -0.24 -5.11 -6.97
CA ILE A 167 0.79 -6.13 -7.17
C ILE A 167 2.17 -5.49 -7.36
N ARG A 168 2.26 -4.44 -8.19
CA ARG A 168 3.53 -3.77 -8.53
C ARG A 168 4.07 -2.83 -7.46
N THR A 169 3.30 -2.52 -6.43
CA THR A 169 3.79 -1.69 -5.31
C THR A 169 4.91 -2.45 -4.59
N LEU A 170 6.14 -1.93 -4.70
CA LEU A 170 7.33 -2.50 -4.09
C LEU A 170 7.32 -2.31 -2.57
N ARG A 171 7.82 -3.31 -1.84
CA ARG A 171 8.13 -3.15 -0.41
C ARG A 171 9.26 -2.13 -0.28
N PRO A 172 9.08 -1.08 0.53
CA PRO A 172 10.19 -0.19 0.87
C PRO A 172 11.33 -1.00 1.50
N THR A 173 12.54 -0.49 1.36
CA THR A 173 13.71 -1.04 2.04
C THR A 173 13.78 -0.45 3.44
N ASP A 174 14.24 -1.25 4.40
CA ASP A 174 14.61 -0.76 5.71
C ASP A 174 15.74 0.29 5.62
N ILE A 175 15.88 1.08 6.67
CA ILE A 175 16.93 2.09 6.83
C ILE A 175 18.04 1.44 7.64
N PHE A 176 19.25 1.41 7.12
CA PHE A 176 20.40 0.77 7.74
C PHE A 176 21.29 1.84 8.40
N PHE A 177 21.62 1.61 9.65
CA PHE A 177 22.62 2.36 10.40
C PHE A 177 23.83 1.45 10.55
N ASP A 178 24.90 1.81 9.85
CA ASP A 178 26.15 1.08 9.84
C ASP A 178 27.14 1.78 10.77
N ARG A 179 27.35 1.15 11.92
CA ARG A 179 28.25 1.61 12.97
C ARG A 179 29.70 1.68 12.48
N LYS A 180 30.15 0.63 11.79
CA LYS A 180 31.55 0.49 11.36
C LYS A 180 31.94 1.58 10.38
N ARG A 181 31.04 1.94 9.46
CA ARG A 181 31.24 3.01 8.48
C ARG A 181 30.81 4.39 9.00
N GLY A 182 30.05 4.46 10.09
CA GLY A 182 29.49 5.71 10.62
C GLY A 182 28.46 6.36 9.69
N ILE A 183 27.71 5.56 8.94
CA ILE A 183 26.75 6.03 7.92
C ILE A 183 25.36 5.48 8.14
N VAL A 184 24.38 6.18 7.57
CA VAL A 184 22.99 5.78 7.48
C VAL A 184 22.62 5.71 6.00
N TYR A 185 22.04 4.61 5.55
CA TYR A 185 21.69 4.44 4.15
C TYR A 185 20.43 3.60 3.93
N THR A 186 19.83 3.78 2.75
CA THR A 186 18.73 2.96 2.24
C THR A 186 18.69 3.08 0.71
N TRP A 187 17.78 2.35 0.09
CA TRP A 187 17.50 2.47 -1.34
C TRP A 187 16.02 2.32 -1.64
N PHE A 188 15.57 3.02 -2.67
CA PHE A 188 14.19 2.95 -3.15
C PHE A 188 14.09 3.34 -4.63
N TYR A 189 13.29 2.59 -5.38
CA TYR A 189 13.04 2.76 -6.80
C TYR A 189 14.35 2.88 -7.62
N GLY A 190 15.34 2.06 -7.29
CA GLY A 190 16.67 2.08 -7.92
C GLY A 190 17.52 3.32 -7.63
N ARG A 191 17.18 4.11 -6.59
CA ARG A 191 17.97 5.23 -6.07
C ARG A 191 18.62 4.87 -4.74
N VAL A 192 19.82 5.37 -4.50
CA VAL A 192 20.50 5.30 -3.21
C VAL A 192 20.21 6.58 -2.43
N ALA A 193 19.97 6.43 -1.13
CA ALA A 193 19.94 7.54 -0.19
C ALA A 193 20.86 7.22 0.98
N ALA A 194 21.76 8.14 1.34
CA ALA A 194 22.67 7.95 2.45
C ALA A 194 23.14 9.28 3.04
N CYS A 195 23.66 9.22 4.26
CA CYS A 195 24.48 10.27 4.84
C CYS A 195 25.41 9.68 5.90
N ARG A 196 26.44 10.41 6.32
CA ARG A 196 27.14 10.13 7.59
C ARG A 196 26.18 10.37 8.75
N PHE A 197 26.31 9.56 9.78
CA PHE A 197 25.47 9.66 10.97
C PHE A 197 25.55 11.05 11.61
N GLU A 198 26.73 11.68 11.58
CA GLU A 198 26.97 13.05 12.06
C GLU A 198 26.21 14.14 11.29
N ASN A 199 25.86 13.86 10.04
CA ASN A 199 25.13 14.80 9.17
C ASN A 199 23.64 14.49 9.10
N LEU A 200 23.19 13.36 9.68
CA LEU A 200 21.79 12.95 9.64
C LEU A 200 20.89 14.02 10.27
N GLY A 201 19.86 14.41 9.53
CA GLY A 201 18.87 15.37 10.00
C GLY A 201 17.65 14.66 10.53
N PHE A 202 16.99 15.26 11.52
CA PHE A 202 15.70 14.79 11.98
C PHE A 202 14.73 15.96 12.21
N LEU A 203 13.45 15.64 12.12
CA LEU A 203 12.33 16.50 12.51
C LEU A 203 11.28 15.62 13.18
N GLU A 204 10.84 16.03 14.37
CA GLU A 204 9.73 15.38 15.05
C GLU A 204 8.40 15.84 14.44
N LYS A 205 7.46 14.91 14.30
CA LYS A 205 6.09 15.20 13.92
C LYS A 205 5.12 14.44 14.82
N SER A 206 3.89 14.93 14.94
CA SER A 206 2.81 14.18 15.64
C SER A 206 2.55 12.76 15.09
N THR A 207 2.96 12.50 13.85
CA THR A 207 2.86 11.20 13.15
C THR A 207 4.12 10.31 13.26
N GLY A 208 5.17 10.77 13.95
CA GLY A 208 6.44 10.05 14.14
C GLY A 208 7.66 10.93 13.91
N ILE A 209 8.71 10.37 13.31
CA ILE A 209 9.98 11.08 13.04
C ILE A 209 10.20 11.14 11.54
N VAL A 210 10.70 12.27 11.05
CA VAL A 210 11.22 12.40 9.70
C VAL A 210 12.73 12.47 9.77
N LEU A 211 13.41 11.49 9.19
CA LEU A 211 14.85 11.55 8.93
C LEU A 211 15.11 12.14 7.56
N TYR A 212 16.14 12.96 7.43
CA TYR A 212 16.55 13.54 6.16
C TYR A 212 17.87 12.90 5.72
N LEU A 213 17.83 12.27 4.55
CA LEU A 213 18.98 11.66 3.90
C LEU A 213 19.27 12.39 2.59
N TYR A 214 20.52 12.33 2.13
CA TYR A 214 20.86 12.80 0.80
C TYR A 214 20.64 11.67 -0.20
N ALA A 215 19.98 11.92 -1.32
CA ALA A 215 19.58 10.88 -2.26
C ALA A 215 19.87 11.29 -3.71
N GLU A 216 20.07 10.30 -4.57
CA GLU A 216 20.17 10.55 -6.00
C GLU A 216 18.84 11.07 -6.56
N ASN A 217 18.89 12.18 -7.28
CA ASN A 217 17.75 12.81 -7.92
C ASN A 217 17.97 12.89 -9.44
N ARG A 218 17.20 12.11 -10.21
CA ARG A 218 17.27 12.10 -11.69
C ARG A 218 16.82 13.41 -12.34
N LYS A 219 16.13 14.29 -11.61
CA LYS A 219 15.54 15.53 -12.13
C LYS A 219 16.22 16.81 -11.60
N GLY A 220 17.10 16.70 -10.62
CA GLY A 220 17.78 17.83 -9.98
C GLY A 220 18.98 18.33 -10.79
N LYS A 221 19.31 19.62 -10.68
CA LYS A 221 20.44 20.25 -11.39
C LYS A 221 21.79 19.57 -11.06
N ASP A 222 21.97 19.19 -9.80
CA ASP A 222 23.21 18.58 -9.30
C ASP A 222 23.13 17.05 -9.27
N GLY A 223 22.00 16.46 -9.65
CA GLY A 223 21.78 15.00 -9.63
C GLY A 223 21.51 14.40 -8.25
N TYR A 224 21.44 15.22 -7.20
CA TYR A 224 21.19 14.80 -5.81
C TYR A 224 20.28 15.79 -5.08
N ASP A 225 19.55 15.29 -4.08
CA ASP A 225 18.59 16.08 -3.31
C ASP A 225 18.35 15.47 -1.92
N MET A 226 17.85 16.27 -1.00
CA MET A 226 17.40 15.81 0.30
C MET A 226 16.07 15.08 0.19
N VAL A 227 15.98 13.89 0.78
CA VAL A 227 14.75 13.10 0.81
C VAL A 227 14.31 12.85 2.26
N PRO A 228 13.06 13.18 2.60
CA PRO A 228 12.48 12.81 3.89
C PRO A 228 12.11 11.32 3.92
N ILE A 229 12.50 10.64 4.99
CA ILE A 229 12.13 9.26 5.29
C ILE A 229 11.39 9.24 6.63
N ARG A 230 10.17 8.71 6.62
CA ARG A 230 9.31 8.69 7.81
C ARG A 230 9.53 7.42 8.61
N ILE A 231 9.62 7.56 9.92
CA ILE A 231 9.75 6.48 10.89
C ILE A 231 8.62 6.62 11.91
N GLN A 232 8.07 5.49 12.34
CA GLN A 232 7.08 5.43 13.42
C GLN A 232 7.71 4.68 14.60
N PRO A 233 8.29 5.39 15.59
CA PRO A 233 9.00 4.79 16.72
C PRO A 233 8.23 3.71 17.46
N THR A 234 6.91 3.86 17.59
CA THR A 234 6.06 2.85 18.28
C THR A 234 5.37 1.88 17.33
N GLY A 235 5.56 2.03 16.01
CA GLY A 235 4.73 1.41 14.98
C GLY A 235 3.31 1.98 14.88
N LYS A 236 2.93 2.94 15.72
CA LYS A 236 1.64 3.65 15.64
C LYS A 236 1.71 4.76 14.60
N ILE A 237 0.63 4.91 13.82
CA ILE A 237 0.53 5.90 12.74
C ILE A 237 0.28 7.32 13.25
N ILE A 238 -0.35 7.41 14.42
CA ILE A 238 -0.72 8.65 15.10
C ILE A 238 -0.34 8.54 16.58
N LEU A 239 -0.23 9.68 17.27
CA LEU A 239 0.02 9.77 18.71
C LEU A 239 1.38 9.20 19.13
N ASN A 240 2.43 9.43 18.33
CA ASN A 240 3.78 9.23 18.82
C ASN A 240 4.11 10.37 19.78
N THR A 241 4.59 10.04 20.98
CA THR A 241 4.97 11.03 21.99
C THR A 241 6.45 11.38 21.85
N ALA A 242 6.85 12.55 22.38
CA ALA A 242 8.27 12.89 22.46
C ALA A 242 9.08 11.85 23.26
N ARG A 243 8.46 11.18 24.23
CA ARG A 243 9.10 10.09 24.98
C ARG A 243 9.44 8.90 24.09
N ASP A 244 8.50 8.47 23.25
CA ASP A 244 8.71 7.36 22.33
C ASP A 244 9.86 7.66 21.34
N ASN A 245 9.91 8.90 20.84
CA ASN A 245 10.98 9.38 19.99
C ASN A 245 12.34 9.34 20.71
N ASN A 246 12.38 9.74 21.99
CA ASN A 246 13.59 9.71 22.79
C ASN A 246 14.10 8.29 23.01
N GLU A 247 13.22 7.36 23.40
CA GLU A 247 13.61 5.96 23.63
C GLU A 247 14.16 5.33 22.33
N PHE A 248 13.58 5.70 21.18
CA PHE A 248 14.08 5.30 19.87
C PHE A 248 15.48 5.86 19.56
N PHE A 249 15.68 7.18 19.72
CA PHE A 249 16.98 7.79 19.44
C PHE A 249 18.06 7.35 20.41
N GLN A 250 17.74 7.20 21.70
CA GLN A 250 18.67 6.70 22.70
C GLN A 250 19.21 5.31 22.32
N LYS A 251 18.34 4.41 21.84
CA LYS A 251 18.76 3.10 21.32
C LYS A 251 19.67 3.22 20.10
N ILE A 252 19.39 4.14 19.19
CA ILE A 252 20.26 4.37 18.02
C ILE A 252 21.63 4.89 18.43
N PHE A 253 21.71 5.89 19.31
CA PHE A 253 22.99 6.39 19.82
C PHE A 253 23.77 5.30 20.56
N ASN A 254 23.12 4.57 21.48
CA ASN A 254 23.74 3.47 22.21
C ASN A 254 24.26 2.39 21.27
N PHE A 255 23.52 2.05 20.21
CA PHE A 255 23.98 1.12 19.20
C PHE A 255 25.20 1.64 18.44
N MET A 256 25.16 2.88 17.94
CA MET A 256 26.26 3.45 17.16
C MET A 256 27.55 3.55 17.99
N GLU A 257 27.45 3.80 19.30
CA GLU A 257 28.61 3.93 20.18
C GLU A 257 29.11 2.58 20.69
N ASN A 258 28.22 1.81 21.31
CA ASN A 258 28.56 0.64 22.11
C ASN A 258 28.21 -0.70 21.42
N GLY A 259 27.53 -0.65 20.28
CA GLY A 259 27.15 -1.83 19.50
C GLY A 259 25.91 -2.56 20.04
N LYS A 260 25.73 -3.79 19.54
CA LYS A 260 24.49 -4.58 19.74
C LYS A 260 24.17 -4.91 21.19
N SER A 261 25.16 -5.00 22.08
CA SER A 261 24.99 -5.40 23.49
C SER A 261 24.12 -4.44 24.29
N THR A 262 23.93 -3.21 23.81
CA THR A 262 23.03 -2.23 24.41
C THR A 262 21.57 -2.37 23.98
N ILE A 263 21.31 -3.15 22.92
CA ILE A 263 20.00 -3.30 22.30
C ILE A 263 19.45 -4.69 22.53
N ILE A 264 20.30 -5.70 22.32
CA ILE A 264 19.92 -7.11 22.39
C ILE A 264 20.81 -7.89 23.35
N THR A 265 20.19 -8.88 23.98
CA THR A 265 20.82 -9.91 24.82
C THR A 265 21.37 -11.07 24.00
N GLY A 266 20.76 -11.36 22.84
CA GLY A 266 21.17 -12.44 21.93
C GLY A 266 22.28 -12.06 20.94
N GLU A 267 22.69 -13.03 20.11
CA GLU A 267 23.78 -12.80 19.13
C GLU A 267 23.35 -11.91 17.95
N LYS A 268 22.15 -12.14 17.40
CA LYS A 268 21.56 -11.40 16.28
C LYS A 268 20.04 -11.40 16.41
N PHE A 269 19.42 -10.33 15.95
CA PHE A 269 17.96 -10.21 15.90
C PHE A 269 17.49 -9.93 14.47
N TYR A 270 16.42 -10.60 14.05
CA TYR A 270 15.73 -10.35 12.78
C TYR A 270 14.22 -10.44 12.98
N ARG A 271 13.50 -9.38 12.65
CA ARG A 271 12.04 -9.34 12.67
C ARG A 271 11.47 -9.88 11.35
N HIS A 272 10.38 -10.63 11.46
CA HIS A 272 9.65 -11.09 10.28
C HIS A 272 9.08 -9.91 9.49
N GLN A 273 9.28 -9.93 8.17
CA GLN A 273 8.81 -8.89 7.25
C GLN A 273 7.31 -9.07 6.94
N PRO A 274 6.56 -7.98 6.64
CA PRO A 274 5.16 -8.10 6.29
C PRO A 274 4.97 -8.88 4.99
N LYS A 275 4.06 -9.86 5.01
CA LYS A 275 3.71 -10.72 3.85
C LYS A 275 2.76 -10.05 2.85
N THR A 276 2.40 -8.79 3.07
CA THR A 276 1.44 -8.08 2.21
C THR A 276 2.02 -7.66 0.87
N TYR A 277 3.35 -7.62 0.73
CA TYR A 277 4.04 -7.22 -0.50
C TYR A 277 4.45 -8.42 -1.36
N PHE A 278 4.21 -8.32 -2.67
CA PHE A 278 4.61 -9.35 -3.65
C PHE A 278 5.99 -9.09 -4.28
N MET A 279 6.49 -7.86 -4.18
CA MET A 279 7.75 -7.43 -4.79
C MET A 279 8.57 -6.63 -3.78
N ILE A 280 9.90 -6.75 -3.88
CA ILE A 280 10.86 -6.07 -3.00
C ILE A 280 11.71 -5.14 -3.86
N ASP A 281 12.03 -3.96 -3.34
CA ASP A 281 12.95 -3.05 -3.99
C ASP A 281 14.35 -3.65 -4.10
N LYS A 282 14.87 -3.73 -5.32
CA LYS A 282 16.19 -4.31 -5.57
C LYS A 282 17.26 -3.30 -5.21
N ARG A 283 18.30 -3.77 -4.54
CA ARG A 283 19.49 -2.96 -4.26
C ARG A 283 20.06 -2.47 -5.61
N PRO A 284 20.25 -1.16 -5.80
CA PRO A 284 20.74 -0.64 -7.07
C PRO A 284 22.21 -1.03 -7.31
N GLU A 285 22.56 -1.42 -8.53
CA GLU A 285 23.93 -1.74 -8.92
C GLU A 285 24.52 -0.64 -9.83
N PRO A 286 25.83 -0.31 -9.73
CA PRO A 286 26.78 -0.72 -8.70
C PRO A 286 26.57 0.08 -7.39
N PHE A 287 26.22 -0.60 -6.29
CA PHE A 287 25.80 0.08 -5.06
C PHE A 287 26.92 0.89 -4.39
N GLU A 288 28.07 0.27 -4.13
CA GLU A 288 29.12 0.90 -3.31
C GLU A 288 29.70 2.14 -4.00
N ALA A 289 29.95 2.08 -5.31
CA ALA A 289 30.44 3.23 -6.08
C ALA A 289 29.44 4.41 -6.05
N ARG A 290 28.14 4.11 -6.12
CA ARG A 290 27.08 5.14 -6.04
C ARG A 290 26.97 5.73 -4.64
N LEU A 291 27.08 4.89 -3.62
CA LEU A 291 27.10 5.30 -2.22
C LEU A 291 28.28 6.22 -1.92
N GLU A 292 29.50 5.85 -2.32
CA GLU A 292 30.70 6.66 -2.11
C GLU A 292 30.60 8.03 -2.79
N LYS A 293 30.13 8.06 -4.04
CA LYS A 293 29.92 9.30 -4.77
C LYS A 293 28.92 10.22 -4.08
N LEU A 294 27.83 9.65 -3.56
CA LEU A 294 26.82 10.39 -2.79
C LEU A 294 27.42 10.95 -1.49
N LEU A 295 28.22 10.14 -0.78
CA LEU A 295 28.85 10.55 0.48
C LEU A 295 29.90 11.66 0.33
N GLN A 296 30.43 11.91 -0.88
CA GLN A 296 31.31 13.05 -1.13
C GLN A 296 30.55 14.39 -1.14
N GLN A 297 29.27 14.36 -1.47
CA GLN A 297 28.45 15.57 -1.71
C GLN A 297 27.50 15.90 -0.55
N GLU A 298 27.25 14.94 0.34
CA GLU A 298 26.29 15.07 1.44
C GLU A 298 26.58 16.18 2.46
N HIS A 299 27.77 16.77 2.46
CA HIS A 299 28.16 17.87 3.37
C HIS A 299 27.25 19.11 3.23
N VAL A 300 26.51 19.22 2.13
CA VAL A 300 25.50 20.26 1.90
C VAL A 300 24.22 20.01 2.71
N LEU A 301 23.92 18.74 3.04
CA LEU A 301 22.67 18.31 3.67
C LEU A 301 22.31 19.11 4.93
N PRO A 302 23.23 19.37 5.89
CA PRO A 302 22.90 20.17 7.07
C PRO A 302 22.46 21.61 6.78
N LYS A 303 22.90 22.19 5.66
CA LYS A 303 22.50 23.54 5.26
C LYS A 303 21.03 23.57 4.79
N LEU A 304 20.51 22.45 4.31
CA LEU A 304 19.14 22.32 3.79
C LEU A 304 18.08 22.29 4.90
N TYR A 305 18.45 21.92 6.14
CA TYR A 305 17.52 21.84 7.26
C TYR A 305 16.92 23.18 7.67
N ARG A 306 17.63 24.28 7.43
CA ARG A 306 17.25 25.64 7.84
C ARG A 306 15.88 26.09 7.30
N TYR A 307 15.39 25.45 6.25
CA TYR A 307 14.13 25.79 5.59
C TYR A 307 12.98 24.84 5.94
N LEU A 308 13.19 23.89 6.85
CA LEU A 308 12.22 22.84 7.17
C LEU A 308 11.61 23.06 8.56
N GLN A 309 10.29 23.13 8.61
CA GLN A 309 9.49 23.34 9.81
C GLN A 309 8.35 22.31 9.86
N GLU A 310 7.86 21.98 11.06
CA GLU A 310 6.77 21.02 11.24
C GLU A 310 5.48 21.46 10.54
#